data_AF-A0A6A5Y641-F1
#
_entry.id   AF-A0A6A5Y641-F1
#
_cell.length_a   1.000
_cell.length_b   1.000
_cell.length_c   1.000
_cell.angle_alpha   90.00
_cell.angle_beta   90.00
_cell.angle_gamma   90.00
#
_symmetry.space_group_name_H-M   'P 1'
#
loop_
_entity.id
_entity.type
_entity.pdbx_description
1 polymer ?
#
loop_
_entity_poly.entity_id
_entity_poly.type
_entity_poly.pdbx_seq_one_letter_code
_entity_poly.pdbx_strand_id
1 'polypeptide(L)'
;MSLIRDNETETETTIEPKLSRDPIRICHPDYEPPLDVLLMFNTPDSQDTEGIQKGVNAQVVFDACNIVAGNPATSWLSISRSSSSDNAIKLDTVLIGEQYFFHVLNDSGKPYKIVPTFQEWRYPHGRLPTHWAQAVSDTSRNTISTITNDIGATLQNRDLRCRITNRYEGTNISYIVPQRENAWWKRNSMLRYNNNDISRNTSNNLANTMLLRSDLHAAFDASKFVIVPKQSKDKNWWFAVHVTNGSSEHEYYIHNRALKTPHPRVESLYARFAWSVFTYLAPFLTAGKPRMLSVSTSEENGSATEGFVTAKECERYVQSSLGALHDCRARWTEKKAA
;
A
#
# COMPACT_ATOMS: atom_id res chain seq x y z
N MET A 1 14.19 -26.42 -50.10
CA MET A 1 13.02 -25.61 -50.49
C MET A 1 11.83 -26.08 -49.68
N SER A 2 11.01 -25.14 -49.21
CA SER A 2 9.84 -25.29 -48.32
C SER A 2 10.14 -25.36 -46.82
N LEU A 3 10.23 -24.18 -46.20
CA LEU A 3 9.92 -23.96 -44.79
C LEU A 3 8.43 -23.60 -44.73
N ILE A 4 7.64 -24.42 -44.07
CA ILE A 4 6.25 -24.13 -43.74
C ILE A 4 6.28 -23.00 -42.70
N ARG A 5 5.74 -21.83 -43.07
CA ARG A 5 5.45 -20.75 -42.13
C ARG A 5 4.07 -21.03 -41.56
N ASP A 6 4.01 -21.51 -40.32
CA ASP A 6 2.80 -21.47 -39.53
C ASP A 6 2.50 -20.01 -39.22
N ASN A 7 1.42 -19.53 -39.81
CA ASN A 7 0.92 -18.17 -39.67
C ASN A 7 -0.06 -18.18 -38.48
N GLU A 8 0.46 -18.20 -37.25
CA GLU A 8 -0.36 -17.93 -36.07
C GLU A 8 -0.69 -16.43 -36.07
N THR A 9 -1.93 -16.12 -36.45
CA THR A 9 -2.52 -14.81 -36.24
C THR A 9 -2.69 -14.60 -34.73
N GLU A 10 -1.69 -14.02 -34.07
CA GLU A 10 -1.87 -13.34 -32.79
C GLU A 10 -2.89 -12.22 -33.03
N THR A 11 -4.12 -12.41 -32.53
CA THR A 11 -5.10 -11.34 -32.45
C THR A 11 -4.63 -10.33 -31.42
N GLU A 12 -3.91 -9.32 -31.90
CA GLU A 12 -3.52 -8.13 -31.15
C GLU A 12 -4.80 -7.49 -30.60
N THR A 13 -5.13 -7.85 -29.36
CA THR A 13 -6.36 -7.39 -28.71
C THR A 13 -6.08 -5.97 -28.25
N THR A 14 -6.48 -5.00 -29.06
CA THR A 14 -6.41 -3.58 -28.71
C THR A 14 -7.09 -3.40 -27.36
N ILE A 15 -6.31 -3.15 -26.31
CA ILE A 15 -6.83 -2.82 -24.97
C ILE A 15 -7.41 -1.41 -25.08
N GLU A 16 -8.65 -1.30 -25.52
CA GLU A 16 -9.36 -0.02 -25.48
C GLU A 16 -9.52 0.40 -24.00
N PRO A 17 -9.24 1.68 -23.67
CA PRO A 17 -9.43 2.19 -22.32
C PRO A 17 -10.93 2.18 -22.01
N LYS A 18 -11.40 1.16 -21.29
CA LYS A 18 -12.76 1.14 -20.73
C LYS A 18 -12.96 2.43 -19.92
N LEU A 19 -14.13 3.07 -20.08
CA LEU A 19 -14.53 4.24 -19.30
C LEU A 19 -14.29 3.93 -17.81
N SER A 20 -13.38 4.67 -17.19
CA SER A 20 -13.09 4.55 -15.76
C SER A 20 -14.39 4.78 -15.00
N ARG A 21 -14.88 3.75 -14.31
CA ARG A 21 -15.97 3.90 -13.36
C ARG A 21 -15.53 4.90 -12.29
N ASP A 22 -16.47 5.66 -11.76
CA ASP A 22 -16.17 6.59 -10.67
C ASP A 22 -15.53 5.83 -9.49
N PRO A 23 -14.52 6.43 -8.84
CA PRO A 23 -13.86 5.81 -7.71
C PRO A 23 -14.83 5.63 -6.54
N ILE A 24 -14.67 4.54 -5.79
CA ILE A 24 -15.45 4.26 -4.59
C ILE A 24 -14.97 5.18 -3.47
N ARG A 25 -15.93 5.88 -2.84
CA ARG A 25 -15.67 6.82 -1.74
C ARG A 25 -15.81 6.12 -0.40
N ILE A 26 -14.80 6.29 0.45
CA ILE A 26 -14.90 5.93 1.87
C ILE A 26 -15.00 7.21 2.66
N CYS A 27 -16.09 7.36 3.42
CA CYS A 27 -16.42 8.56 4.16
C CYS A 27 -16.15 8.38 5.66
N HIS A 28 -15.80 9.49 6.28
CA HIS A 28 -15.70 9.66 7.72
C HIS A 28 -17.09 10.07 8.27
N PRO A 29 -17.73 9.27 9.13
CA PRO A 29 -19.12 9.46 9.57
C PRO A 29 -19.35 10.77 10.34
N ASP A 30 -18.35 11.25 11.08
CA ASP A 30 -18.45 12.46 11.91
C ASP A 30 -18.25 13.79 11.14
N TYR A 31 -18.10 13.74 9.81
CA TYR A 31 -18.05 14.93 8.96
C TYR A 31 -19.24 14.94 7.99
N GLU A 32 -19.65 16.14 7.56
CA GLU A 32 -20.77 16.30 6.64
C GLU A 32 -20.32 16.30 5.16
N PRO A 33 -21.16 15.80 4.23
CA PRO A 33 -20.88 15.87 2.81
C PRO A 33 -20.82 17.32 2.33
N PRO A 34 -20.03 17.60 1.28
CA PRO A 34 -19.14 16.68 0.55
C PRO A 34 -17.75 16.54 1.20
N LEU A 35 -17.57 17.01 2.44
CA LEU A 35 -16.28 17.14 3.11
C LEU A 35 -15.96 15.93 3.99
N ASP A 36 -16.74 14.86 3.88
CA ASP A 36 -16.63 13.62 4.64
C ASP A 36 -15.80 12.55 3.92
N VAL A 37 -15.48 12.72 2.64
CA VAL A 37 -14.67 11.77 1.87
C VAL A 37 -13.26 11.66 2.45
N LEU A 38 -12.97 10.52 3.08
CA LEU A 38 -11.70 10.20 3.73
C LEU A 38 -10.69 9.63 2.73
N LEU A 39 -11.09 8.62 1.96
CA LEU A 39 -10.26 7.96 0.95
C LEU A 39 -11.09 7.64 -0.30
N MET A 40 -10.42 7.57 -1.46
CA MET A 40 -11.02 7.20 -2.73
C MET A 40 -10.24 6.06 -3.35
N PHE A 41 -10.94 5.04 -3.85
CA PHE A 41 -10.33 3.84 -4.42
C PHE A 41 -10.80 3.61 -5.85
N ASN A 42 -9.85 3.30 -6.74
CA ASN A 42 -10.16 2.76 -8.05
C ASN A 42 -10.78 1.37 -7.92
N THR A 43 -11.34 0.85 -9.02
CA THR A 43 -12.10 -0.41 -9.02
C THR A 43 -11.43 -1.53 -9.82
N PRO A 44 -10.18 -1.93 -9.50
CA PRO A 44 -9.45 -2.90 -10.30
C PRO A 44 -9.93 -4.35 -10.09
N ASP A 45 -10.61 -4.63 -8.97
CA ASP A 45 -11.12 -5.95 -8.62
C ASP A 45 -12.44 -6.23 -9.34
N SER A 46 -12.78 -7.51 -9.50
CA SER A 46 -14.04 -7.95 -10.09
C SER A 46 -14.75 -8.91 -9.15
N GLN A 47 -16.06 -8.74 -8.99
CA GLN A 47 -16.87 -9.63 -8.18
C GLN A 47 -17.20 -10.94 -8.92
N ASP A 48 -17.33 -10.87 -10.23
CA ASP A 48 -17.65 -11.96 -11.13
C ASP A 48 -16.41 -12.45 -11.90
N THR A 49 -16.51 -13.65 -12.48
CA THR A 49 -15.47 -14.22 -13.34
C THR A 49 -15.40 -13.55 -14.70
N GLU A 50 -16.49 -12.89 -15.13
CA GLU A 50 -16.61 -12.22 -16.43
C GLU A 50 -16.01 -10.80 -16.42
N GLY A 51 -15.73 -10.24 -15.24
CA GLY A 51 -15.15 -8.92 -15.08
C GLY A 51 -16.10 -7.77 -15.40
N ILE A 52 -17.42 -8.03 -15.38
CA ILE A 52 -18.46 -7.06 -15.72
C ILE A 52 -18.65 -6.10 -14.55
N GLN A 53 -18.80 -6.63 -13.34
CA GLN A 53 -18.94 -5.81 -12.14
C GLN A 53 -17.59 -5.55 -11.47
N LYS A 54 -17.04 -4.37 -11.76
CA LYS A 54 -15.80 -3.85 -11.17
C LYS A 54 -16.04 -3.23 -9.79
N GLY A 55 -15.07 -3.42 -8.90
CA GLY A 55 -15.09 -2.94 -7.52
C GLY A 55 -13.70 -2.97 -6.88
N VAL A 56 -13.63 -2.92 -5.56
CA VAL A 56 -12.38 -2.98 -4.79
C VAL A 56 -12.48 -3.99 -3.66
N ASN A 57 -11.43 -4.77 -3.41
CA ASN A 57 -11.42 -5.73 -2.30
C ASN A 57 -11.64 -5.03 -0.94
N ALA A 58 -12.65 -5.48 -0.18
CA ALA A 58 -13.06 -4.86 1.07
C ALA A 58 -11.98 -4.90 2.16
N GLN A 59 -11.23 -5.99 2.27
CA GLN A 59 -10.11 -6.09 3.22
C GLN A 59 -9.02 -5.06 2.95
N VAL A 60 -8.66 -4.82 1.68
CA VAL A 60 -7.66 -3.81 1.30
C VAL A 60 -8.12 -2.41 1.72
N VAL A 61 -9.38 -2.07 1.47
CA VAL A 61 -9.97 -0.80 1.90
C VAL A 61 -9.97 -0.68 3.42
N PHE A 62 -10.37 -1.74 4.13
CA PHE A 62 -10.40 -1.76 5.59
C PHE A 62 -9.02 -1.54 6.20
N ASP A 63 -7.99 -2.22 5.69
CA ASP A 63 -6.62 -2.07 6.16
C ASP A 63 -6.11 -0.63 5.93
N ALA A 64 -6.39 -0.04 4.77
CA ALA A 64 -6.04 1.34 4.46
C ALA A 64 -6.70 2.34 5.43
N CYS A 65 -7.98 2.15 5.72
CA CYS A 65 -8.72 3.01 6.64
C CYS A 65 -8.18 2.90 8.08
N ASN A 66 -7.86 1.69 8.52
CA ASN A 66 -7.23 1.47 9.82
C ASN A 66 -5.87 2.17 9.94
N ILE A 67 -5.07 2.16 8.88
CA ILE A 67 -3.78 2.86 8.85
C ILE A 67 -3.98 4.37 9.04
N VAL A 68 -4.86 5.00 8.26
CA VAL A 68 -5.08 6.45 8.37
C VAL A 68 -5.76 6.85 9.67
N ALA A 69 -6.54 5.97 10.29
CA ALA A 69 -7.13 6.18 11.62
C ALA A 69 -6.15 5.88 12.78
N GLY A 70 -4.89 5.55 12.49
CA GLY A 70 -3.87 5.34 13.52
C GLY A 70 -3.93 3.98 14.22
N ASN A 71 -4.36 2.94 13.51
CA ASN A 71 -4.47 1.55 13.97
C ASN A 71 -5.38 1.42 15.22
N PRO A 72 -6.67 1.80 15.11
CA PRO A 72 -7.60 1.72 16.22
C PRO A 72 -7.78 0.27 16.70
N ALA A 73 -8.15 0.11 17.98
CA ALA A 73 -8.40 -1.22 18.55
C ALA A 73 -9.68 -1.86 18.00
N THR A 74 -10.68 -1.06 17.63
CA THR A 74 -11.97 -1.53 17.13
C THR A 74 -12.50 -0.59 16.05
N SER A 75 -12.74 -1.14 14.86
CA SER A 75 -13.22 -0.42 13.68
C SER A 75 -13.98 -1.37 12.75
N TRP A 76 -14.82 -0.82 11.88
CA TRP A 76 -15.57 -1.58 10.86
C TRP A 76 -15.88 -0.71 9.64
N LEU A 77 -16.18 -1.36 8.51
CA LEU A 77 -16.75 -0.71 7.32
C LEU A 77 -18.26 -0.96 7.28
N SER A 78 -19.04 0.04 6.87
CA SER A 78 -20.49 -0.08 6.71
C SER A 78 -20.99 0.66 5.47
N ILE A 79 -22.18 0.29 5.00
CA ILE A 79 -22.96 1.07 4.04
C ILE A 79 -23.67 2.26 4.69
N SER A 80 -23.79 2.26 6.03
CA SER A 80 -24.53 3.27 6.78
C SER A 80 -23.60 4.22 7.52
N ARG A 81 -24.02 5.49 7.60
CA ARG A 81 -23.39 6.50 8.46
C ARG A 81 -23.68 6.26 9.94
N SER A 82 -24.69 5.46 10.27
CA SER A 82 -24.99 5.12 11.67
C SER A 82 -23.83 4.35 12.30
N SER A 83 -23.53 4.66 13.56
CA SER A 83 -22.47 4.01 14.35
C SER A 83 -22.83 2.59 14.82
N SER A 84 -23.97 2.03 14.41
CA SER A 84 -24.27 0.62 14.67
C SER A 84 -23.38 -0.30 13.82
N SER A 85 -22.76 -1.27 14.48
CA SER A 85 -22.00 -2.35 13.83
C SER A 85 -22.90 -3.39 13.16
N ASP A 86 -24.23 -3.34 13.32
CA ASP A 86 -25.15 -4.33 12.74
C ASP A 86 -25.12 -4.32 11.20
N ASN A 87 -24.73 -3.19 10.62
CA ASN A 87 -24.57 -3.01 9.18
C ASN A 87 -23.11 -3.15 8.72
N ALA A 88 -22.27 -3.84 9.48
CA ALA A 88 -20.88 -4.07 9.11
C ALA A 88 -20.77 -4.96 7.87
N ILE A 89 -19.89 -4.58 6.96
CA ILE A 89 -19.64 -5.31 5.72
C ILE A 89 -18.66 -6.44 5.99
N LYS A 90 -18.87 -7.58 5.32
CA LYS A 90 -17.93 -8.70 5.32
C LYS A 90 -16.69 -8.35 4.50
N LEU A 91 -15.51 -8.52 5.10
CA LEU A 91 -14.24 -8.11 4.49
C LEU A 91 -13.73 -9.04 3.38
N ASP A 92 -14.32 -10.24 3.23
CA ASP A 92 -14.03 -11.20 2.16
C ASP A 92 -14.78 -10.88 0.85
N THR A 93 -15.37 -9.69 0.74
CA THR A 93 -16.18 -9.25 -0.41
C THR A 93 -15.45 -8.24 -1.31
N VAL A 94 -16.03 -7.98 -2.47
CA VAL A 94 -15.68 -6.86 -3.35
C VAL A 94 -16.72 -5.76 -3.16
N LEU A 95 -16.27 -4.56 -2.81
CA LEU A 95 -17.11 -3.37 -2.70
C LEU A 95 -17.45 -2.86 -4.10
N ILE A 96 -18.74 -2.69 -4.36
CA ILE A 96 -19.29 -2.33 -5.69
C ILE A 96 -20.19 -1.09 -5.65
N GLY A 97 -20.56 -0.63 -4.46
CA GLY A 97 -21.33 0.58 -4.24
C GLY A 97 -20.47 1.83 -4.36
N GLU A 98 -21.11 2.99 -4.48
CA GLU A 98 -20.42 4.27 -4.67
C GLU A 98 -19.76 4.80 -3.39
N GLN A 99 -20.32 4.43 -2.24
CA GLN A 99 -19.97 5.02 -0.95
C GLN A 99 -20.07 4.01 0.19
N TYR A 100 -19.11 4.09 1.09
CA TYR A 100 -19.07 3.36 2.36
C TYR A 100 -18.57 4.27 3.47
N PHE A 101 -18.78 3.87 4.72
CA PHE A 101 -18.35 4.60 5.91
C PHE A 101 -17.36 3.76 6.71
N PHE A 102 -16.26 4.37 7.11
CA PHE A 102 -15.32 3.77 8.05
C PHE A 102 -15.57 4.29 9.45
N HIS A 103 -15.84 3.36 10.35
CA HIS A 103 -16.19 3.65 11.73
C HIS A 103 -15.08 3.20 12.66
N VAL A 104 -14.87 3.99 13.71
CA VAL A 104 -13.95 3.68 14.80
C VAL A 104 -14.75 3.78 16.10
N LEU A 105 -14.65 2.76 16.95
CA LEU A 105 -15.28 2.83 18.26
C LEU A 105 -14.64 3.97 19.07
N ASN A 106 -15.42 5.00 19.37
CA ASN A 106 -14.95 6.21 20.03
C ASN A 106 -16.05 6.79 20.91
N ASP A 107 -15.84 6.74 22.22
CA ASP A 107 -16.83 7.19 23.22
C ASP A 107 -16.68 8.68 23.56
N SER A 108 -15.75 9.40 22.91
CA SER A 108 -15.47 10.81 23.24
C SER A 108 -16.55 11.79 22.75
N GLY A 109 -17.50 11.34 21.92
CA GLY A 109 -18.50 12.21 21.27
C GLY A 109 -17.91 13.21 20.28
N LYS A 110 -16.62 13.09 19.95
CA LYS A 110 -15.90 13.90 18.96
C LYS A 110 -15.57 13.04 17.73
N PRO A 111 -15.29 13.66 16.57
CA PRO A 111 -14.77 12.92 15.42
C PRO A 111 -13.56 12.08 15.80
N TYR A 112 -13.46 10.85 15.27
CA TYR A 112 -12.23 10.10 15.46
C TYR A 112 -11.05 10.77 14.75
N LYS A 113 -9.85 10.51 15.27
CA LYS A 113 -8.62 11.16 14.80
C LYS A 113 -8.08 10.50 13.54
N ILE A 114 -7.49 11.32 12.68
CA ILE A 114 -6.78 10.89 11.47
C ILE A 114 -5.29 11.21 11.61
N VAL A 115 -4.44 10.27 11.25
CA VAL A 115 -3.01 10.49 11.08
C VAL A 115 -2.79 11.17 9.72
N PRO A 116 -2.15 12.34 9.66
CA PRO A 116 -2.14 13.12 8.42
C PRO A 116 -1.08 12.68 7.41
N THR A 117 0.00 12.02 7.84
CA THR A 117 1.10 11.60 6.96
C THR A 117 1.71 10.29 7.42
N PHE A 118 2.49 9.66 6.53
CA PHE A 118 3.28 8.49 6.88
C PHE A 118 4.29 8.79 8.01
N GLN A 119 4.88 9.98 8.03
CA GLN A 119 5.88 10.37 9.03
C GLN A 119 5.28 10.46 10.44
N GLU A 120 4.00 10.83 10.55
CA GLU A 120 3.26 10.88 11.81
C GLU A 120 2.74 9.51 12.26
N TRP A 121 2.62 8.56 11.34
CA TRP A 121 2.08 7.23 11.61
C TRP A 121 3.03 6.38 12.45
N ARG A 122 2.46 5.74 13.48
CA ARG A 122 3.17 4.79 14.33
C ARG A 122 2.95 3.36 13.85
N TYR A 123 4.04 2.63 13.69
CA TYR A 123 4.01 1.26 13.24
C TYR A 123 3.41 0.33 14.33
N PRO A 124 2.42 -0.53 14.01
CA PRO A 124 1.74 -1.36 15.00
C PRO A 124 2.53 -2.64 15.31
N HIS A 125 3.67 -2.50 16.00
CA HIS A 125 4.49 -3.66 16.40
C HIS A 125 3.67 -4.70 17.17
N GLY A 126 3.81 -5.96 16.76
CA GLY A 126 3.12 -7.10 17.40
C GLY A 126 1.59 -7.09 17.24
N ARG A 127 1.04 -6.13 16.50
CA ARG A 127 -0.40 -5.95 16.25
C ARG A 127 -0.70 -5.79 14.76
N LEU A 128 0.09 -6.46 13.92
CA LEU A 128 -0.24 -6.57 12.50
C LEU A 128 -1.56 -7.32 12.34
N PRO A 129 -2.39 -6.96 11.35
CA PRO A 129 -3.60 -7.72 11.08
C PRO A 129 -3.24 -9.18 10.76
N THR A 130 -4.00 -10.12 11.31
CA THR A 130 -3.66 -11.56 11.27
C THR A 130 -3.45 -12.08 9.86
N HIS A 131 -4.23 -11.61 8.88
CA HIS A 131 -4.11 -12.03 7.47
C HIS A 131 -2.78 -11.62 6.82
N TRP A 132 -2.12 -10.56 7.29
CA TRP A 132 -0.78 -10.20 6.84
C TRP A 132 0.26 -11.23 7.26
N ALA A 133 0.17 -11.74 8.49
CA ALA A 133 1.04 -12.80 8.97
C ALA A 133 0.73 -14.14 8.27
N GLN A 134 -0.55 -14.44 8.01
CA GLN A 134 -0.98 -15.67 7.34
C GLN A 134 -0.60 -15.74 5.85
N ALA A 135 -0.43 -14.59 5.18
CA ALA A 135 -0.04 -14.53 3.77
C ALA A 135 1.42 -14.93 3.51
N VAL A 136 2.24 -15.00 4.56
CA VAL A 136 3.65 -15.38 4.48
C VAL A 136 3.73 -16.88 4.21
N SER A 137 4.32 -17.28 3.07
CA SER A 137 4.53 -18.70 2.77
C SER A 137 5.54 -19.34 3.73
N ASP A 138 5.30 -20.57 4.19
CA ASP A 138 6.25 -21.31 5.05
C ASP A 138 7.65 -21.45 4.43
N THR A 139 7.76 -21.46 3.10
CA THR A 139 9.04 -21.50 2.36
C THR A 139 9.86 -20.22 2.47
N SER A 140 9.28 -19.12 2.95
CA SER A 140 9.96 -17.82 3.10
C SER A 140 10.79 -17.70 4.38
N ARG A 141 10.71 -18.68 5.30
CA ARG A 141 11.47 -18.67 6.56
C ARG A 141 12.95 -19.01 6.39
N ASN A 142 13.44 -19.23 5.17
CA ASN A 142 14.86 -19.47 4.92
C ASN A 142 15.66 -18.19 5.22
N THR A 143 16.30 -18.18 6.40
CA THR A 143 17.40 -17.29 6.76
C THR A 143 18.51 -17.45 5.74
N ILE A 144 18.63 -16.49 4.83
CA ILE A 144 19.83 -16.40 4.01
C ILE A 144 20.96 -15.98 4.93
N SER A 145 21.85 -16.93 5.20
CA SER A 145 23.17 -16.65 5.72
C SER A 145 23.89 -15.77 4.70
N THR A 146 24.25 -14.55 5.10
CA THR A 146 25.00 -13.63 4.25
C THR A 146 26.42 -14.17 4.09
N ILE A 147 26.77 -14.61 2.88
CA ILE A 147 28.14 -15.00 2.53
C ILE A 147 28.97 -13.73 2.23
N THR A 148 28.32 -12.62 1.89
CA THR A 148 28.97 -11.37 1.46
C THR A 148 28.33 -10.13 2.11
N ASN A 149 29.12 -9.04 2.19
CA ASN A 149 28.66 -7.73 2.66
C ASN A 149 27.93 -6.91 1.58
N ASP A 150 27.82 -7.44 0.36
CA ASP A 150 27.15 -6.77 -0.75
C ASP A 150 25.67 -7.17 -0.82
N ILE A 151 24.80 -6.18 -0.59
CA ILE A 151 23.35 -6.34 -0.70
C ILE A 151 22.95 -6.69 -2.13
N GLY A 152 23.66 -6.16 -3.14
CA GLY A 152 23.37 -6.45 -4.54
C GLY A 152 23.58 -7.92 -4.86
N ALA A 153 24.79 -8.44 -4.62
CA ALA A 153 25.09 -9.86 -4.78
C ALA A 153 24.17 -10.77 -3.95
N THR A 154 23.85 -10.38 -2.71
CA THR A 154 22.96 -11.19 -1.85
C THR A 154 21.52 -11.21 -2.38
N LEU A 155 21.00 -10.09 -2.88
CA LEU A 155 19.67 -10.05 -3.50
C LEU A 155 19.61 -10.82 -4.81
N GLN A 156 20.67 -10.77 -5.62
CA GLN A 156 20.76 -11.59 -6.82
C GLN A 156 20.67 -13.08 -6.47
N ASN A 157 21.33 -13.53 -5.40
CA ASN A 157 21.23 -14.92 -4.96
C ASN A 157 19.87 -15.28 -4.34
N ARG A 158 19.27 -14.38 -3.55
CA ARG A 158 17.96 -14.62 -2.91
C ARG A 158 16.83 -14.66 -3.92
N ASP A 159 16.74 -13.61 -4.73
CA ASP A 159 15.60 -13.38 -5.59
C ASP A 159 15.86 -14.03 -6.95
N LEU A 160 17.04 -13.85 -7.56
CA LEU A 160 17.41 -14.27 -8.93
C LEU A 160 16.55 -13.65 -10.06
N ARG A 161 15.30 -13.31 -9.78
CA ARG A 161 14.25 -12.92 -10.73
C ARG A 161 13.34 -11.86 -10.10
N CYS A 162 12.68 -11.08 -10.95
CA CYS A 162 11.61 -10.17 -10.56
C CYS A 162 10.55 -10.88 -9.68
N ARG A 163 10.27 -10.32 -8.49
CA ARG A 163 9.32 -10.90 -7.52
C ARG A 163 7.87 -10.89 -7.99
N ILE A 164 7.54 -10.18 -9.07
CA ILE A 164 6.19 -10.13 -9.63
C ILE A 164 6.11 -10.97 -10.91
N THR A 165 6.98 -10.69 -11.88
CA THR A 165 6.89 -11.27 -13.23
C THR A 165 7.66 -12.57 -13.41
N ASN A 166 8.53 -12.93 -12.46
CA ASN A 166 9.43 -14.09 -12.54
C ASN A 166 10.44 -14.04 -13.72
N ARG A 167 10.71 -12.85 -14.26
CA ARG A 167 11.70 -12.62 -15.31
C ARG A 167 13.09 -12.39 -14.71
N TYR A 168 14.12 -12.92 -15.37
CA TYR A 168 15.53 -12.80 -14.97
C TYR A 168 16.13 -11.44 -15.34
N GLU A 169 15.90 -11.00 -16.57
CA GLU A 169 16.58 -9.84 -17.14
C GLU A 169 15.89 -8.53 -16.79
N GLY A 170 16.67 -7.45 -16.80
CA GLY A 170 16.17 -6.09 -16.60
C GLY A 170 15.60 -5.86 -15.20
N THR A 171 16.15 -6.54 -14.18
CA THR A 171 15.75 -6.35 -12.79
C THR A 171 16.61 -5.33 -12.07
N ASN A 172 15.98 -4.51 -11.25
CA ASN A 172 16.60 -3.56 -10.34
C ASN A 172 16.26 -3.89 -8.89
N ILE A 173 17.16 -3.50 -7.99
CA ILE A 173 16.89 -3.49 -6.54
C ILE A 173 15.90 -2.36 -6.26
N SER A 174 14.76 -2.73 -5.70
CA SER A 174 13.71 -1.82 -5.26
C SER A 174 13.60 -1.83 -3.74
N TYR A 175 13.57 -0.64 -3.14
CA TYR A 175 13.31 -0.48 -1.72
C TYR A 175 11.81 -0.53 -1.45
N ILE A 176 11.42 -1.40 -0.51
CA ILE A 176 10.01 -1.60 -0.15
C ILE A 176 9.48 -0.36 0.55
N VAL A 177 10.08 0.04 1.67
CA VAL A 177 9.91 1.37 2.24
C VAL A 177 10.98 2.28 1.65
N PRO A 178 10.60 3.42 1.03
CA PRO A 178 11.56 4.31 0.38
C PRO A 178 12.65 4.79 1.32
N GLN A 179 13.88 4.88 0.81
CA GLN A 179 15.05 5.22 1.62
C GLN A 179 14.94 6.57 2.33
N ARG A 180 14.23 7.54 1.74
CA ARG A 180 13.99 8.86 2.36
C ARG A 180 13.23 8.79 3.68
N GLU A 181 12.48 7.72 3.91
CA GLU A 181 11.73 7.50 5.14
C GLU A 181 12.60 6.91 6.27
N ASN A 182 13.93 7.00 6.16
CA ASN A 182 14.86 6.49 7.17
C ASN A 182 14.61 7.10 8.57
N ALA A 183 14.23 8.39 8.65
CA ALA A 183 13.86 9.02 9.91
C ALA A 183 12.63 8.34 10.56
N TRP A 184 11.59 8.07 9.77
CA TRP A 184 10.42 7.31 10.22
C TRP A 184 10.81 5.87 10.61
N TRP A 185 11.65 5.21 9.81
CA TRP A 185 12.12 3.84 10.04
C TRP A 185 12.83 3.70 11.39
N LYS A 186 13.73 4.64 11.70
CA LYS A 186 14.44 4.70 12.99
C LYS A 186 13.48 5.00 14.15
N ARG A 187 12.62 6.01 14.01
CA ARG A 187 11.66 6.42 15.04
C ARG A 187 10.68 5.29 15.41
N ASN A 188 10.29 4.49 14.42
CA ASN A 188 9.44 3.32 14.62
C ASN A 188 10.24 2.03 14.87
N SER A 189 11.51 2.12 15.29
CA SER A 189 12.31 0.94 15.67
C SER A 189 12.30 -0.20 14.64
N MET A 190 12.14 0.12 13.35
CA MET A 190 11.95 -0.88 12.29
C MET A 190 13.23 -1.69 12.04
N LEU A 191 14.38 -1.22 12.54
CA LEU A 191 15.66 -1.94 12.55
C LEU A 191 15.56 -3.32 13.21
N ARG A 192 14.62 -3.52 14.13
CA ARG A 192 14.37 -4.82 14.79
C ARG A 192 13.96 -5.94 13.82
N TYR A 193 13.52 -5.59 12.61
CA TYR A 193 13.10 -6.52 11.57
C TYR A 193 14.19 -6.77 10.51
N ASN A 194 15.37 -6.17 10.67
CA ASN A 194 16.49 -6.38 9.75
C ASN A 194 17.03 -7.82 9.90
N ASN A 195 17.39 -8.43 8.76
CA ASN A 195 17.80 -9.84 8.69
C ASN A 195 19.32 -10.08 8.79
N ASN A 196 20.13 -9.03 8.92
CA ASN A 196 21.58 -9.13 8.86
C ASN A 196 22.26 -8.24 9.91
N ASP A 197 23.35 -8.73 10.46
CA ASP A 197 24.15 -8.02 11.46
C ASP A 197 24.90 -6.81 10.87
N ILE A 198 25.17 -6.84 9.57
CA ILE A 198 26.01 -5.88 8.85
C ILE A 198 25.29 -4.54 8.61
N SER A 199 23.96 -4.52 8.50
CA SER A 199 23.18 -3.28 8.27
C SER A 199 22.11 -3.01 9.34
N ARG A 200 22.41 -3.38 10.59
CA ARG A 200 21.56 -3.10 11.77
C ARG A 200 21.23 -1.62 11.99
N ASN A 201 21.96 -0.69 11.38
CA ASN A 201 21.82 0.76 11.63
C ASN A 201 21.19 1.55 10.47
N THR A 202 20.76 0.90 9.36
CA THR A 202 20.17 1.60 8.22
C THR A 202 18.95 0.87 7.63
N SER A 203 18.09 1.61 6.92
CA SER A 203 17.01 1.05 6.11
C SER A 203 17.52 0.32 4.85
N ASN A 204 18.82 0.33 4.61
CA ASN A 204 19.48 -0.43 3.56
C ASN A 204 19.75 -1.86 4.02
N ASN A 205 18.73 -2.71 3.93
CA ASN A 205 18.82 -4.09 4.37
C ASN A 205 17.96 -5.00 3.49
N LEU A 206 18.26 -6.29 3.52
CA LEU A 206 17.56 -7.30 2.71
C LEU A 206 16.07 -7.40 3.05
N ALA A 207 15.70 -7.15 4.31
CA ALA A 207 14.30 -7.17 4.74
C ALA A 207 13.45 -6.04 4.11
N ASN A 208 14.08 -4.94 3.66
CA ASN A 208 13.43 -3.79 3.05
C ASN A 208 13.70 -3.67 1.53
N THR A 209 14.09 -4.75 0.87
CA THR A 209 14.44 -4.73 -0.56
C THR A 209 13.92 -5.95 -1.29
N MET A 210 13.68 -5.80 -2.59
CA MET A 210 13.34 -6.88 -3.51
C MET A 210 13.75 -6.56 -4.95
N LEU A 211 13.95 -7.59 -5.77
CA LEU A 211 14.17 -7.41 -7.21
C LEU A 211 12.86 -7.24 -7.97
N LEU A 212 12.75 -6.16 -8.73
CA LEU A 212 11.65 -5.87 -9.65
C LEU A 212 12.18 -5.57 -11.05
N ARG A 213 11.41 -5.90 -12.09
CA ARG A 213 11.69 -5.44 -13.47
C ARG A 213 11.70 -3.91 -13.51
N SER A 214 12.54 -3.29 -14.34
CA SER A 214 12.77 -1.83 -14.36
C SER A 214 11.51 -0.98 -14.44
N ASP A 215 10.55 -1.35 -15.29
CA ASP A 215 9.25 -0.71 -15.43
C ASP A 215 8.41 -0.83 -14.14
N LEU A 216 8.38 -2.02 -13.54
CA LEU A 216 7.67 -2.28 -12.29
C LEU A 216 8.32 -1.60 -11.10
N HIS A 217 9.65 -1.46 -11.10
CA HIS A 217 10.37 -0.69 -10.09
C HIS A 217 9.92 0.78 -10.13
N ALA A 218 9.93 1.40 -11.31
CA ALA A 218 9.48 2.79 -11.46
C ALA A 218 8.00 2.96 -11.11
N ALA A 219 7.14 2.01 -11.50
CA ALA A 219 5.72 2.02 -11.16
C ALA A 219 5.50 1.83 -9.64
N PHE A 220 6.27 0.96 -9.00
CA PHE A 220 6.21 0.74 -7.56
C PHE A 220 6.56 2.03 -6.83
N ASP A 221 7.72 2.63 -7.10
CA ASP A 221 8.19 3.89 -6.51
C ASP A 221 7.20 5.05 -6.65
N ALA A 222 6.43 5.07 -7.73
CA ALA A 222 5.37 6.04 -7.97
C ALA A 222 4.02 5.68 -7.30
N SER A 223 3.97 4.69 -6.40
CA SER A 223 2.75 4.19 -5.76
C SER A 223 1.64 3.79 -6.74
N LYS A 224 1.99 3.29 -7.94
CA LYS A 224 1.01 2.82 -8.94
C LYS A 224 0.42 1.44 -8.61
N PHE A 225 1.08 0.70 -7.72
CA PHE A 225 0.56 -0.51 -7.13
C PHE A 225 1.18 -0.74 -5.75
N VAL A 226 0.52 -1.57 -4.96
CA VAL A 226 0.99 -2.05 -3.65
C VAL A 226 0.96 -3.58 -3.63
N ILE A 227 1.59 -4.17 -2.61
CA ILE A 227 1.53 -5.61 -2.35
C ILE A 227 0.79 -5.81 -1.04
N VAL A 228 -0.33 -6.53 -1.10
CA VAL A 228 -1.25 -6.73 0.03
C VAL A 228 -1.72 -8.19 0.07
N PRO A 229 -2.05 -8.72 1.25
CA PRO A 229 -2.71 -10.02 1.34
C PRO A 229 -4.08 -9.97 0.64
N LYS A 230 -4.35 -10.98 -0.18
CA LYS A 230 -5.70 -11.27 -0.67
C LYS A 230 -6.05 -12.71 -0.33
N GLN A 231 -7.34 -12.93 -0.11
CA GLN A 231 -7.85 -14.25 0.21
C GLN A 231 -8.23 -14.99 -1.08
N SER A 232 -7.83 -16.26 -1.20
CA SER A 232 -8.30 -17.14 -2.26
C SER A 232 -9.73 -17.64 -1.97
N LYS A 233 -10.36 -18.27 -2.96
CA LYS A 233 -11.65 -18.95 -2.78
C LYS A 233 -11.61 -20.01 -1.68
N ASP A 234 -10.45 -20.65 -1.51
CA ASP A 234 -10.21 -21.67 -0.47
C ASP A 234 -9.85 -21.07 0.90
N LYS A 235 -10.07 -19.76 1.08
CA LYS A 235 -9.81 -19.01 2.32
C LYS A 235 -8.34 -18.90 2.73
N ASN A 236 -7.42 -19.24 1.83
CA ASN A 236 -5.98 -19.10 2.05
C ASN A 236 -5.51 -17.69 1.69
N TRP A 237 -4.58 -17.15 2.48
CA TRP A 237 -4.00 -15.83 2.25
C TRP A 237 -2.71 -15.91 1.44
N TRP A 238 -2.52 -14.95 0.53
CA TRP A 238 -1.29 -14.80 -0.24
C TRP A 238 -1.05 -13.34 -0.58
N PHE A 239 0.22 -12.97 -0.76
CA PHE A 239 0.58 -11.62 -1.19
C PHE A 239 0.33 -11.41 -2.68
N ALA A 240 -0.56 -10.47 -2.98
CA ALA A 240 -0.97 -10.08 -4.32
C ALA A 240 -0.56 -8.65 -4.62
N VAL A 241 -0.28 -8.37 -5.89
CA VAL A 241 -0.23 -7.00 -6.39
C VAL A 241 -1.66 -6.44 -6.45
N HIS A 242 -1.88 -5.31 -5.78
CA HIS A 242 -3.08 -4.50 -5.91
C HIS A 242 -2.71 -3.20 -6.62
N VAL A 243 -3.16 -3.08 -7.87
CA VAL A 243 -3.00 -1.88 -8.69
C VAL A 243 -3.83 -0.75 -8.10
N THR A 244 -3.23 0.42 -7.94
CA THR A 244 -3.84 1.58 -7.28
C THR A 244 -4.07 2.73 -8.24
N ASN A 245 -3.37 2.77 -9.37
CA ASN A 245 -3.67 3.71 -10.45
C ASN A 245 -4.78 3.15 -11.37
N GLY A 246 -5.54 4.02 -12.04
CA GLY A 246 -6.55 3.59 -13.02
C GLY A 246 -5.96 3.13 -14.36
N SER A 247 -4.85 2.39 -14.33
CA SER A 247 -4.13 1.97 -15.55
C SER A 247 -4.59 0.59 -15.98
N SER A 248 -5.34 0.54 -17.08
CA SER A 248 -5.82 -0.72 -17.69
C SER A 248 -4.69 -1.71 -17.98
N GLU A 249 -3.52 -1.21 -18.42
CA GLU A 249 -2.33 -2.03 -18.65
C GLU A 249 -1.85 -2.72 -17.37
N HIS A 250 -1.66 -1.97 -16.28
CA HIS A 250 -1.24 -2.57 -15.01
C HIS A 250 -2.32 -3.51 -14.45
N GLU A 251 -3.60 -3.12 -14.58
CA GLU A 251 -4.72 -3.99 -14.22
C GLU A 251 -4.66 -5.33 -14.94
N TYR A 252 -4.41 -5.32 -16.24
CA TYR A 252 -4.31 -6.53 -17.04
C TYR A 252 -3.07 -7.38 -16.71
N TYR A 253 -1.89 -6.75 -16.61
CA TYR A 253 -0.63 -7.51 -16.54
C TYR A 253 -0.18 -7.92 -15.14
N ILE A 254 -0.53 -7.13 -14.11
CA ILE A 254 0.02 -7.30 -12.77
C ILE A 254 -1.02 -7.33 -11.65
N HIS A 255 -2.24 -6.82 -11.82
CA HIS A 255 -3.25 -6.90 -10.75
C HIS A 255 -3.56 -8.36 -10.39
N ASN A 256 -3.74 -8.65 -9.09
CA ASN A 256 -3.95 -10.00 -8.59
C ASN A 256 -2.86 -11.01 -8.99
N ARG A 257 -1.64 -10.54 -9.27
CA ARG A 257 -0.49 -11.42 -9.49
C ARG A 257 0.20 -11.75 -8.17
N ALA A 258 0.46 -13.04 -7.95
CA ALA A 258 1.12 -13.54 -6.75
C ALA A 258 2.59 -13.14 -6.67
N LEU A 259 2.96 -12.60 -5.51
CA LEU A 259 4.34 -12.33 -5.15
C LEU A 259 5.12 -13.65 -5.06
N LYS A 260 6.23 -13.73 -5.80
CA LYS A 260 7.10 -14.91 -5.85
C LYS A 260 7.92 -15.05 -4.57
N THR A 261 8.07 -16.30 -4.12
CA THR A 261 8.88 -16.64 -2.96
C THR A 261 10.39 -16.65 -3.30
N PRO A 262 11.28 -16.38 -2.33
CA PRO A 262 10.97 -15.99 -0.95
C PRO A 262 10.36 -14.58 -0.87
N HIS A 263 9.45 -14.37 0.07
CA HIS A 263 8.81 -13.08 0.31
C HIS A 263 9.75 -12.17 1.12
N PRO A 264 9.72 -10.84 0.88
CA PRO A 264 10.30 -9.88 1.80
C PRO A 264 9.63 -9.94 3.19
N ARG A 265 10.19 -9.23 4.17
CA ARG A 265 9.57 -9.13 5.49
C ARG A 265 8.17 -8.52 5.37
N VAL A 266 7.19 -9.18 5.99
CA VAL A 266 5.80 -8.71 6.05
C VAL A 266 5.74 -7.30 6.62
N GLU A 267 6.63 -6.97 7.54
CA GLU A 267 6.65 -5.68 8.20
C GLU A 267 6.96 -4.54 7.23
N SER A 268 7.92 -4.76 6.33
CA SER A 268 8.27 -3.82 5.26
C SER A 268 7.12 -3.67 4.27
N LEU A 269 6.45 -4.77 3.90
CA LEU A 269 5.31 -4.74 2.98
C LEU A 269 4.14 -3.94 3.58
N TYR A 270 3.83 -4.13 4.86
CA TYR A 270 2.78 -3.37 5.54
C TYR A 270 3.13 -1.89 5.65
N ALA A 271 4.37 -1.57 5.99
CA ALA A 271 4.85 -0.18 6.03
C ALA A 271 4.78 0.48 4.64
N ARG A 272 5.10 -0.25 3.56
CA ARG A 272 4.92 0.26 2.21
C ARG A 272 3.45 0.49 1.86
N PHE A 273 2.58 -0.43 2.21
CA PHE A 273 1.15 -0.22 2.00
C PHE A 273 0.67 1.05 2.70
N ALA A 274 1.05 1.25 3.96
CA ALA A 274 0.76 2.48 4.69
C ALA A 274 1.30 3.74 3.98
N TRP A 275 2.57 3.71 3.58
CA TRP A 275 3.20 4.82 2.86
C TRP A 275 2.44 5.21 1.59
N SER A 276 1.96 4.22 0.82
CA SER A 276 1.15 4.48 -0.37
C SER A 276 -0.24 5.03 -0.03
N VAL A 277 -0.91 4.49 1.00
CA VAL A 277 -2.26 4.92 1.41
C VAL A 277 -2.30 6.39 1.84
N PHE A 278 -1.28 6.89 2.55
CA PHE A 278 -1.24 8.29 2.97
C PHE A 278 -1.22 9.28 1.80
N THR A 279 -0.82 8.84 0.60
CA THR A 279 -0.88 9.69 -0.60
C THR A 279 -2.31 9.99 -1.05
N TYR A 280 -3.30 9.19 -0.64
CA TYR A 280 -4.72 9.36 -0.99
C TYR A 280 -5.47 10.29 -0.04
N LEU A 281 -4.84 10.68 1.08
CA LEU A 281 -5.48 11.51 2.11
C LEU A 281 -5.50 13.00 1.76
N ALA A 282 -4.77 13.41 0.71
CA ALA A 282 -4.63 14.81 0.33
C ALA A 282 -5.98 15.55 0.16
N PRO A 283 -6.99 15.01 -0.57
CA PRO A 283 -8.28 15.68 -0.71
C PRO A 283 -9.00 15.92 0.61
N PHE A 284 -8.89 14.99 1.57
CA PHE A 284 -9.51 15.13 2.89
C PHE A 284 -8.88 16.27 3.70
N LEU A 285 -7.55 16.39 3.64
CA LEU A 285 -6.78 17.41 4.36
C LEU A 285 -6.92 18.81 3.74
N THR A 286 -7.06 18.93 2.42
CA THR A 286 -7.19 20.22 1.72
C THR A 286 -8.64 20.68 1.53
N ALA A 287 -9.61 20.03 2.17
CA ALA A 287 -11.04 20.33 2.01
C ALA A 287 -11.51 21.64 2.68
N GLY A 288 -10.59 22.50 3.13
CA GLY A 288 -10.92 23.82 3.70
C GLY A 288 -11.61 23.77 5.07
N LYS A 289 -11.53 22.65 5.82
CA LYS A 289 -12.13 22.50 7.15
C LYS A 289 -11.11 22.05 8.20
N PRO A 290 -11.32 22.43 9.48
CA PRO A 290 -10.56 21.85 10.57
C PRO A 290 -10.77 20.34 10.65
N ARG A 291 -9.70 19.59 10.91
CA ARG A 291 -9.72 18.12 11.04
C ARG A 291 -9.23 17.69 12.40
N MET A 292 -9.80 16.62 12.95
CA MET A 292 -9.30 15.97 14.15
C MET A 292 -8.07 15.14 13.73
N LEU A 293 -6.87 15.62 14.05
CA LEU A 293 -5.64 14.97 13.65
C LEU A 293 -4.87 14.43 14.86
N SER A 294 -4.10 13.37 14.62
CA SER A 294 -3.10 12.83 15.52
C SER A 294 -1.71 13.10 14.96
N VAL A 295 -0.96 13.99 15.61
CA VAL A 295 0.38 14.40 15.17
C VAL A 295 1.38 14.00 16.26
N SER A 296 2.47 13.34 15.88
CA SER A 296 3.55 13.01 16.80
C SER A 296 4.24 14.31 17.23
N THR A 297 4.33 14.56 18.54
CA THR A 297 5.19 15.63 19.03
C THR A 297 6.66 15.23 18.90
N SER A 298 7.54 16.21 18.75
CA SER A 298 8.99 16.02 18.74
C SER A 298 9.58 15.65 20.10
N GLU A 299 8.76 15.53 21.16
CA GLU A 299 9.24 15.17 22.49
C GLU A 299 9.58 13.68 22.57
N GLU A 300 10.74 13.38 23.17
CA GLU A 300 11.31 12.02 23.33
C GLU A 300 10.37 11.03 24.05
N ASN A 301 9.30 11.51 24.67
CA ASN A 301 8.29 10.70 25.36
C ASN A 301 7.08 10.27 24.49
N GLY A 302 7.12 10.48 23.17
CA GLY A 302 6.26 9.75 22.23
C GLY A 302 4.74 10.02 22.32
N SER A 303 4.30 11.02 23.08
CA SER A 303 2.88 11.40 23.12
C SER A 303 2.50 12.11 21.83
N ALA A 304 1.50 11.58 21.12
CA ALA A 304 0.88 12.32 20.03
C ALA A 304 0.05 13.47 20.62
N THR A 305 0.15 14.66 20.02
CA THR A 305 -0.85 15.70 20.23
C THR A 305 -2.06 15.38 19.39
N GLU A 306 -3.21 15.32 20.05
CA GLU A 306 -4.50 15.04 19.44
C GLU A 306 -5.37 16.28 19.55
N GLY A 307 -5.95 16.70 18.42
CA GLY A 307 -6.81 17.86 18.44
C GLY A 307 -7.27 18.31 17.07
N PHE A 308 -8.15 19.31 17.09
CA PHE A 308 -8.54 20.00 15.87
C PHE A 308 -7.37 20.83 15.35
N VAL A 309 -6.97 20.53 14.13
CA VAL A 309 -5.98 21.28 13.37
C VAL A 309 -6.73 22.17 12.38
N THR A 310 -6.31 23.42 12.23
CA THR A 310 -6.98 24.38 11.34
C THR A 310 -6.84 23.97 9.87
N ALA A 311 -7.77 24.41 9.01
CA ALA A 311 -7.72 24.10 7.57
C ALA A 311 -6.36 24.47 6.93
N LYS A 312 -5.84 25.65 7.26
CA LYS A 312 -4.54 26.15 6.77
C LYS A 312 -3.36 25.28 7.23
N GLU A 313 -3.44 24.71 8.42
CA GLU A 313 -2.41 23.80 8.94
C GLU A 313 -2.52 22.41 8.33
N CYS A 314 -3.73 21.91 8.06
CA CYS A 314 -3.95 20.64 7.37
C CYS A 314 -3.24 20.61 6.00
N GLU A 315 -3.28 21.70 5.24
CA GLU A 315 -2.64 21.81 3.92
C GLU A 315 -1.11 21.60 3.96
N ARG A 316 -0.45 21.94 5.09
CA ARG A 316 1.01 21.77 5.23
C ARG A 316 1.44 20.31 5.21
N TYR A 317 0.58 19.39 5.68
CA TYR A 317 0.85 17.95 5.69
C TYR A 317 0.83 17.33 4.28
N VAL A 318 0.12 17.96 3.34
CA VAL A 318 0.04 17.49 1.95
C VAL A 318 1.27 17.87 1.16
N GLN A 319 1.79 19.08 1.35
CA GLN A 319 3.02 19.55 0.67
C GLN A 319 4.24 18.69 1.01
N SER A 320 4.35 18.25 2.27
CA SER A 320 5.38 17.30 2.71
C SER A 320 5.24 15.92 2.06
N SER A 321 4.02 15.49 1.76
CA SER A 321 3.71 14.16 1.20
C SER A 321 3.85 14.11 -0.33
N LEU A 322 3.52 15.20 -1.03
CA LEU A 322 3.65 15.32 -2.49
C LEU A 322 5.08 15.62 -2.94
N GLY A 323 5.82 16.48 -2.24
CA GLY A 323 7.26 16.69 -2.50
C GLY A 323 8.03 15.38 -2.42
N ALA A 324 7.58 14.50 -1.53
CA ALA A 324 8.01 13.13 -1.44
C ALA A 324 7.82 12.38 -2.81
N LEU A 325 6.62 12.29 -3.38
CA LEU A 325 6.43 11.57 -4.66
C LEU A 325 7.27 12.14 -5.82
N HIS A 326 7.48 13.46 -5.86
CA HIS A 326 8.27 14.13 -6.91
C HIS A 326 9.78 13.84 -6.82
N ASP A 327 10.36 13.78 -5.62
CA ASP A 327 11.80 13.47 -5.44
C ASP A 327 12.17 12.05 -5.90
N CYS A 328 11.26 11.08 -5.75
CA CYS A 328 11.46 9.73 -6.29
C CYS A 328 11.55 9.73 -7.83
N ARG A 329 10.82 10.63 -8.49
CA ARG A 329 10.83 10.77 -9.96
C ARG A 329 12.08 11.50 -10.46
N ALA A 330 12.55 12.53 -9.75
CA ALA A 330 13.69 13.36 -10.15
C ALA A 330 15.05 12.64 -10.04
N ARG A 331 15.25 11.79 -9.01
CA ARG A 331 16.47 10.97 -8.88
C ARG A 331 16.66 9.96 -10.01
N TRP A 332 15.61 9.66 -10.76
CA TRP A 332 15.64 8.77 -11.92
C TRP A 332 16.11 9.46 -13.20
N THR A 333 15.82 10.76 -13.38
CA THR A 333 16.31 11.52 -14.53
C THR A 333 17.80 11.80 -14.45
N GLU A 334 18.34 12.01 -13.25
CA GLU A 334 19.77 12.26 -13.04
C GLU A 334 20.64 11.00 -13.25
N LYS A 335 20.13 9.80 -12.91
CA LYS A 335 20.84 8.52 -13.15
C LYS A 335 20.80 8.02 -14.59
N LYS A 336 20.08 8.69 -15.49
CA LYS A 336 20.13 8.43 -16.95
C LYS A 336 21.10 9.35 -17.69
N ALA A 337 21.61 10.37 -17.02
CA ALA A 337 22.50 11.39 -17.59
C ALA A 337 23.98 11.23 -17.18
N ALA A 338 24.30 10.15 -16.45
CA ALA A 338 25.65 9.71 -16.09
C ALA A 338 25.76 8.23 -16.42
#